data_AF-A0A7L5Y3W9-F1
#
_entry.id   AF-A0A7L5Y3W9-F1
#
_cell.length_a   1.000
_cell.length_b   1.000
_cell.length_c   1.000
_cell.angle_alpha   90.00
_cell.angle_beta   90.00
_cell.angle_gamma   90.00
#
_symmetry.space_group_name_H-M   'P 1'
#
loop_
_entity.id
_entity.type
_entity.pdbx_description
1 polymer ?
#
loop_
_entity_poly.entity_id
_entity_poly.type
_entity_poly.pdbx_seq_one_letter_code
_entity_poly.pdbx_strand_id
1 'polypeptide(L)'
;MRDAIADAYDRTPYESGCFPFTHPARMGAVARLHGIEAPLPQNCRVLEIGCAMGQNLLPLALQYPQAHFVGVDLSVVQIARARASANDLGIENVELLHGDIRALQDQLRGPFDFIICHGVYSWVPPPVRDGILRCCARHLTEHGVVMISFNALPGGCEFRRTRDLVLSLTTGVDASDLPERHRRARAALETLLRDTGEHLDAAMRSAIQTFIDAPASYAIHEYLSDYNEAFSLSMFTAHLEPHGLRYLADAQLDIDGARERLAQRSGLTTRGMSPLALEETLDALVGNAFRRALIVRDTAHHGSYPDLKALRSMAVACRFAEVTEAADGTEITAPMTLQTPAGRTLRLLLPAAKDTARRVLRGQPCYIPVGSVLADRNSPEVAIVLKTLLRLATEGFVDLVTSPLAIAAKFPDPPRLWPWAAYALRSGTGLFCGTTHEPREMTSEMRWLLQTIDGHRPVSELERLWLAQPGRLALSTEPKYSPVDKNEAAEDPPLRSLLQSLHALGAVT
;
A
#
# COMPACT_ATOMS: atom_id res chain seq x y z
N MET A 1 -3.70 -27.10 -18.15
CA MET A 1 -4.29 -26.02 -17.31
C MET A 1 -3.24 -25.35 -16.41
N ARG A 2 -2.28 -26.10 -15.81
CA ARG A 2 -1.10 -25.50 -15.13
C ARG A 2 -0.26 -24.63 -16.07
N ASP A 3 -0.06 -25.09 -17.30
CA ASP A 3 0.88 -24.48 -18.23
C ASP A 3 0.39 -23.10 -18.75
N ALA A 4 -0.91 -22.92 -19.00
CA ALA A 4 -1.43 -21.67 -19.60
C ALA A 4 -1.31 -20.42 -18.70
N ILE A 5 -1.54 -20.54 -17.38
CA ILE A 5 -1.43 -19.41 -16.44
C ILE A 5 0.03 -19.04 -16.20
N ALA A 6 0.89 -20.04 -16.00
CA ALA A 6 2.33 -19.82 -15.83
C ALA A 6 2.95 -19.23 -17.10
N ASP A 7 2.61 -19.78 -18.28
CA ASP A 7 3.12 -19.33 -19.57
C ASP A 7 2.67 -17.90 -19.90
N ALA A 8 1.43 -17.52 -19.59
CA ALA A 8 0.94 -16.15 -19.80
C ALA A 8 1.68 -15.14 -18.90
N TYR A 9 1.95 -15.52 -17.65
CA TYR A 9 2.67 -14.66 -16.70
C TYR A 9 4.14 -14.49 -17.06
N ASP A 10 4.80 -15.56 -17.54
CA ASP A 10 6.21 -15.52 -17.95
C ASP A 10 6.43 -14.74 -19.26
N ARG A 11 5.45 -14.72 -20.17
CA ARG A 11 5.54 -14.01 -21.46
C ARG A 11 5.35 -12.50 -21.35
N THR A 12 4.58 -12.04 -20.38
CA THR A 12 4.35 -10.62 -20.11
C THR A 12 4.48 -10.38 -18.61
N PRO A 13 5.68 -10.16 -18.05
CA PRO A 13 5.84 -10.00 -16.62
C PRO A 13 5.09 -8.76 -16.10
N TYR A 14 4.29 -8.93 -15.05
CA TYR A 14 3.74 -7.81 -14.27
C TYR A 14 4.83 -7.27 -13.33
N GLU A 15 4.94 -5.94 -13.22
CA GLU A 15 5.88 -5.33 -12.27
C GLU A 15 5.32 -5.50 -10.84
N SER A 16 5.97 -6.35 -10.04
CA SER A 16 5.67 -6.46 -8.62
C SER A 16 6.29 -5.28 -7.86
N GLY A 17 5.78 -4.99 -6.66
CA GLY A 17 6.13 -3.79 -5.90
C GLY A 17 6.08 -4.02 -4.39
N CYS A 18 6.41 -2.98 -3.62
CA CYS A 18 6.22 -2.96 -2.18
C CYS A 18 4.82 -2.43 -1.85
N PHE A 19 4.10 -3.10 -0.95
CA PHE A 19 2.74 -2.70 -0.59
C PHE A 19 2.61 -2.45 0.92
N PRO A 20 2.48 -1.19 1.38
CA PRO A 20 2.51 -0.86 2.81
C PRO A 20 1.49 -1.64 3.64
N PHE A 21 0.28 -1.84 3.12
CA PHE A 21 -0.79 -2.57 3.82
C PHE A 21 -0.50 -4.07 4.02
N THR A 22 0.55 -4.60 3.40
CA THR A 22 1.04 -5.98 3.61
C THR A 22 2.18 -6.05 4.64
N HIS A 23 2.68 -4.90 5.09
CA HIS A 23 3.76 -4.86 6.09
C HIS A 23 3.24 -5.42 7.43
N PRO A 24 3.90 -6.42 8.05
CA PRO A 24 3.42 -7.08 9.28
C PRO A 24 3.09 -6.11 10.43
N ALA A 25 3.85 -5.04 10.61
CA ALA A 25 3.55 -4.04 11.63
C ALA A 25 2.25 -3.26 11.37
N ARG A 26 1.87 -3.03 10.11
CA ARG A 26 0.62 -2.34 9.74
C ARG A 26 -0.55 -3.31 9.84
N MET A 27 -0.41 -4.52 9.28
CA MET A 27 -1.40 -5.59 9.43
C MET A 27 -1.72 -5.87 10.91
N GLY A 28 -0.68 -6.03 11.73
CA GLY A 28 -0.83 -6.24 13.16
C GLY A 28 -1.45 -5.05 13.89
N ALA A 29 -1.25 -3.81 13.42
CA ALA A 29 -1.85 -2.63 14.05
C ALA A 29 -3.37 -2.62 13.83
N VAL A 30 -3.81 -2.86 12.60
CA VAL A 30 -5.24 -3.01 12.30
C VAL A 30 -5.82 -4.20 13.06
N ALA A 31 -5.14 -5.35 13.07
CA ALA A 31 -5.61 -6.52 13.78
C ALA A 31 -5.79 -6.27 15.29
N ARG A 32 -4.84 -5.57 15.93
CA ARG A 32 -4.93 -5.13 17.33
C ARG A 32 -6.04 -4.13 17.59
N LEU A 33 -6.32 -3.22 16.65
CA LEU A 33 -7.50 -2.36 16.75
C LEU A 33 -8.78 -3.19 16.84
N HIS A 34 -8.83 -4.35 16.20
CA HIS A 34 -9.99 -5.24 16.26
C HIS A 34 -9.90 -6.30 17.37
N GLY A 35 -8.93 -6.22 18.27
CA GLY A 35 -8.83 -7.10 19.45
C GLY A 35 -8.00 -8.37 19.25
N ILE A 36 -7.28 -8.49 18.13
CA ILE A 36 -6.34 -9.58 17.91
C ILE A 36 -4.97 -9.19 18.47
N GLU A 37 -4.39 -10.02 19.34
CA GLU A 37 -3.03 -9.83 19.87
C GLU A 37 -1.96 -10.21 18.84
N ALA A 38 -1.98 -9.54 17.69
CA ALA A 38 -1.11 -9.87 16.57
C ALA A 38 0.39 -9.80 16.97
N PRO A 39 1.20 -10.78 16.55
CA PRO A 39 2.63 -10.84 16.84
C PRO A 39 3.40 -9.60 16.38
N LEU A 40 4.50 -9.32 17.05
CA LEU A 40 5.41 -8.26 16.63
C LEU A 40 6.29 -8.73 15.46
N PRO A 41 6.61 -7.87 14.48
CA PRO A 41 7.34 -8.28 13.27
C PRO A 41 8.73 -8.85 13.52
N GLN A 42 9.41 -8.47 14.61
CA GLN A 42 10.83 -8.76 14.82
C GLN A 42 11.15 -10.26 14.85
N ASN A 43 10.22 -11.10 15.31
CA ASN A 43 10.42 -12.55 15.45
C ASN A 43 9.30 -13.36 14.77
N CYS A 44 8.62 -12.76 13.79
CA CYS A 44 7.47 -13.40 13.16
C CYS A 44 7.89 -14.37 12.05
N ARG A 45 7.00 -15.28 11.71
CA ARG A 45 7.07 -16.09 10.49
C ARG A 45 6.06 -15.58 9.48
N VAL A 46 6.51 -15.20 8.29
CA VAL A 46 5.67 -14.63 7.23
C VAL A 46 5.66 -15.54 6.00
N LEU A 47 4.48 -15.85 5.48
CA LEU A 47 4.30 -16.52 4.20
C LEU A 47 3.74 -15.53 3.18
N GLU A 48 4.31 -15.44 1.98
CA GLU A 48 3.71 -14.76 0.84
C GLU A 48 3.38 -15.77 -0.27
N ILE A 49 2.09 -15.86 -0.61
CA ILE A 49 1.56 -16.68 -1.70
C ILE A 49 1.43 -15.79 -2.93
N GLY A 50 2.12 -16.15 -4.01
CA GLY A 50 2.28 -15.29 -5.19
C GLY A 50 3.35 -14.22 -4.99
N CYS A 51 4.51 -14.62 -4.45
CA CYS A 51 5.58 -13.67 -4.09
C CYS A 51 6.33 -13.07 -5.30
N ALA A 52 6.10 -13.59 -6.52
CA ALA A 52 6.80 -13.22 -7.74
C ALA A 52 8.33 -13.18 -7.52
N MET A 53 8.98 -12.08 -7.91
CA MET A 53 10.42 -11.87 -7.70
C MET A 53 10.78 -11.36 -6.30
N GLY A 54 9.86 -11.43 -5.34
CA GLY A 54 10.10 -11.13 -3.92
C GLY A 54 10.21 -9.64 -3.59
N GLN A 55 9.73 -8.74 -4.45
CA GLN A 55 9.85 -7.29 -4.21
C GLN A 55 9.06 -6.80 -3.00
N ASN A 56 8.01 -7.51 -2.62
CA ASN A 56 7.29 -7.24 -1.38
C ASN A 56 7.94 -7.93 -0.16
N LEU A 57 8.45 -9.16 -0.34
CA LEU A 57 8.99 -10.01 0.74
C LEU A 57 10.42 -9.64 1.17
N LEU A 58 11.34 -9.49 0.22
CA LEU A 58 12.78 -9.32 0.48
C LEU A 58 13.13 -8.02 1.24
N PRO A 59 12.50 -6.86 0.98
CA PRO A 59 12.77 -5.66 1.78
C PRO A 59 12.36 -5.86 3.25
N LEU A 60 11.28 -6.62 3.51
CA LEU A 60 10.87 -6.96 4.87
C LEU A 60 11.88 -7.91 5.54
N ALA A 61 12.41 -8.87 4.80
CA ALA A 61 13.45 -9.78 5.29
C ALA A 61 14.73 -9.05 5.70
N LEU A 62 15.16 -8.05 4.91
CA LEU A 62 16.26 -7.16 5.27
C LEU A 62 15.97 -6.34 6.53
N GLN A 63 14.74 -5.86 6.67
CA GLN A 63 14.33 -5.03 7.81
C GLN A 63 14.22 -5.83 9.11
N TYR A 64 13.86 -7.11 9.03
CA TYR A 64 13.64 -7.99 10.19
C TYR A 64 14.53 -9.26 10.10
N PRO A 65 15.84 -9.16 10.38
CA PRO A 65 16.77 -10.28 10.21
C PRO A 65 16.51 -11.47 11.15
N GLN A 66 15.74 -11.27 12.23
CA GLN A 66 15.35 -12.33 13.18
C GLN A 66 13.99 -12.97 12.85
N ALA A 67 13.24 -12.40 11.90
CA ALA A 67 12.02 -13.00 11.38
C ALA A 67 12.35 -13.97 10.24
N HIS A 68 11.43 -14.89 9.95
CA HIS A 68 11.57 -15.85 8.85
C HIS A 68 10.51 -15.61 7.79
N PHE A 69 10.92 -15.62 6.53
CA PHE A 69 10.05 -15.35 5.41
C PHE A 69 10.02 -16.53 4.45
N VAL A 70 8.84 -16.89 3.97
CA VAL A 70 8.65 -17.92 2.96
C VAL A 70 7.87 -17.31 1.79
N GLY A 71 8.43 -17.37 0.59
CA GLY A 71 7.75 -16.93 -0.63
C GLY A 71 7.43 -18.14 -1.50
N VAL A 72 6.20 -18.22 -1.98
CA VAL A 72 5.76 -19.25 -2.94
C VAL A 72 5.29 -18.56 -4.21
N ASP A 73 5.74 -19.04 -5.36
CA ASP A 73 5.22 -18.58 -6.65
C ASP A 73 5.20 -19.70 -7.70
N LEU A 74 4.30 -19.59 -8.67
CA LEU A 74 4.16 -20.55 -9.77
C LEU A 74 5.22 -20.34 -10.86
N SER A 75 5.75 -19.12 -11.02
CA SER A 75 6.75 -18.80 -12.03
C SER A 75 8.16 -19.17 -11.57
N VAL A 76 8.79 -20.10 -12.29
CA VAL A 76 10.19 -20.48 -12.07
C VAL A 76 11.14 -19.31 -12.34
N VAL A 77 10.82 -18.46 -13.32
CA VAL A 77 11.65 -17.31 -13.71
C VAL A 77 11.66 -16.27 -12.59
N GLN A 78 10.49 -15.98 -12.02
CA GLN A 78 10.36 -15.03 -10.91
C GLN A 78 11.06 -15.54 -9.65
N ILE A 79 10.89 -16.82 -9.30
CA ILE A 79 11.59 -17.42 -8.15
C ILE A 79 13.11 -17.43 -8.34
N ALA A 80 13.60 -17.69 -9.55
CA ALA A 80 15.04 -17.62 -9.83
C ALA A 80 15.58 -16.20 -9.62
N ARG A 81 14.85 -15.16 -10.06
CA ARG A 81 15.19 -13.75 -9.83
C ARG A 81 15.14 -13.38 -8.34
N ALA A 82 14.12 -13.85 -7.62
CA ALA A 82 14.01 -13.64 -6.18
C ALA A 82 15.22 -14.22 -5.43
N ARG A 83 15.62 -15.46 -5.76
CA ARG A 83 16.79 -16.12 -5.16
C ARG A 83 18.09 -15.39 -5.50
N ALA A 84 18.25 -14.93 -6.74
CA ALA A 84 19.42 -14.13 -7.12
C ALA A 84 19.47 -12.80 -6.34
N SER A 85 18.32 -12.13 -6.18
CA SER A 85 18.20 -10.89 -5.39
C SER A 85 18.56 -11.12 -3.92
N ALA A 86 18.03 -12.18 -3.32
CA ALA A 86 18.33 -12.56 -1.94
C ALA A 86 19.83 -12.84 -1.74
N ASN A 87 20.46 -13.56 -2.69
CA ASN A 87 21.90 -13.84 -2.65
C ASN A 87 22.74 -12.57 -2.80
N ASP A 88 22.41 -11.66 -3.73
CA ASP A 88 23.14 -10.39 -3.93
C ASP A 88 23.08 -9.50 -2.67
N LEU A 89 21.97 -9.56 -1.95
CA LEU A 89 21.73 -8.78 -0.74
C LEU A 89 22.16 -9.49 0.56
N GLY A 90 22.64 -10.74 0.48
CA GLY A 90 23.02 -11.53 1.65
C GLY A 90 21.85 -11.85 2.60
N ILE A 91 20.64 -12.02 2.06
CA ILE A 91 19.43 -12.32 2.83
C ILE A 91 19.36 -13.82 3.10
N GLU A 92 19.58 -14.24 4.35
CA GLU A 92 19.63 -15.65 4.75
C GLU A 92 18.32 -16.15 5.39
N ASN A 93 17.44 -15.23 5.80
CA ASN A 93 16.20 -15.53 6.53
C ASN A 93 14.97 -15.72 5.62
N VAL A 94 15.18 -16.11 4.36
CA VAL A 94 14.15 -16.30 3.34
C VAL A 94 14.23 -17.70 2.72
N GLU A 95 13.08 -18.36 2.58
CA GLU A 95 12.90 -19.58 1.78
C GLU A 95 12.00 -19.28 0.57
N LEU A 96 12.50 -19.48 -0.64
CA LEU A 96 11.75 -19.22 -1.89
C LEU A 96 11.44 -20.53 -2.59
N LEU A 97 10.16 -20.86 -2.71
CA LEU A 97 9.65 -22.12 -3.24
C LEU A 97 8.94 -21.88 -4.58
N HIS A 98 9.33 -22.67 -5.58
CA HIS A 98 8.66 -22.69 -6.88
C HIS A 98 7.63 -23.82 -6.91
N GLY A 99 6.39 -23.48 -7.21
CA GLY A 99 5.34 -24.45 -7.46
C GLY A 99 3.94 -23.98 -7.10
N ASP A 100 2.97 -24.84 -7.37
CA ASP A 100 1.57 -24.61 -7.03
C ASP A 100 1.37 -24.72 -5.51
N ILE A 101 0.80 -23.67 -4.91
CA ILE A 101 0.54 -23.62 -3.47
C ILE A 101 -0.25 -24.83 -2.97
N ARG A 102 -1.12 -25.43 -3.79
CA ARG A 102 -1.90 -26.63 -3.43
C ARG A 102 -1.01 -27.86 -3.20
N ALA A 103 0.11 -27.95 -3.93
CA ALA A 103 1.04 -29.08 -3.85
C ALA A 103 2.15 -28.84 -2.83
N LEU A 104 2.47 -27.57 -2.55
CA LEU A 104 3.55 -27.19 -1.64
C LEU A 104 3.12 -27.15 -0.16
N GLN A 105 1.83 -27.28 0.16
CA GLN A 105 1.33 -27.11 1.53
C GLN A 105 2.02 -28.02 2.55
N ASP A 106 2.37 -29.25 2.18
CA ASP A 106 3.04 -30.20 3.08
C ASP A 106 4.54 -29.90 3.25
N GLN A 107 5.12 -29.10 2.36
CA GLN A 107 6.53 -28.70 2.40
C GLN A 107 6.74 -27.43 3.23
N LEU A 108 5.68 -26.63 3.42
CA LEU A 108 5.74 -25.40 4.20
C LEU A 108 6.02 -25.72 5.68
N ARG A 109 7.14 -25.17 6.17
CA ARG A 109 7.48 -25.21 7.59
C ARG A 109 6.73 -24.10 8.33
N GLY A 110 5.44 -24.31 8.58
CA GLY A 110 4.61 -23.44 9.43
C GLY A 110 4.78 -23.72 10.94
N PRO A 111 3.97 -23.07 11.79
CA PRO A 111 2.94 -22.10 11.44
C PRO A 111 3.52 -20.69 11.14
N PHE A 112 2.69 -19.79 10.60
CA PHE A 112 2.98 -18.41 10.21
C PHE A 112 2.11 -17.43 11.00
N ASP A 113 2.73 -16.35 11.45
CA ASP A 113 2.06 -15.24 12.14
C ASP A 113 1.37 -14.31 11.15
N PHE A 114 1.94 -14.17 9.95
CA PHE A 114 1.36 -13.39 8.88
C PHE A 114 1.37 -14.19 7.58
N ILE A 115 0.23 -14.22 6.89
CA ILE A 115 0.15 -14.81 5.55
C ILE A 115 -0.37 -13.73 4.59
N ILE A 116 0.34 -13.52 3.49
CA ILE A 116 0.09 -12.48 2.50
C ILE A 116 -0.30 -13.15 1.19
N CYS A 117 -1.43 -12.76 0.61
CA CYS A 117 -1.87 -13.20 -0.71
C CYS A 117 -2.41 -11.97 -1.46
N HIS A 118 -1.50 -11.21 -2.05
CA HIS A 118 -1.81 -9.98 -2.76
C HIS A 118 -1.85 -10.23 -4.27
N GLY A 119 -2.89 -9.75 -4.96
CA GLY A 119 -2.97 -9.85 -6.42
C GLY A 119 -3.18 -11.26 -6.98
N VAL A 120 -3.60 -12.24 -6.17
CA VAL A 120 -3.78 -13.64 -6.62
C VAL A 120 -5.24 -14.09 -6.61
N TYR A 121 -5.99 -13.81 -5.55
CA TYR A 121 -7.28 -14.47 -5.30
C TYR A 121 -8.32 -14.28 -6.43
N SER A 122 -8.44 -13.07 -6.99
CA SER A 122 -9.32 -12.80 -8.13
C SER A 122 -8.88 -13.46 -9.44
N TRP A 123 -7.61 -13.84 -9.52
CA TRP A 123 -6.90 -14.18 -10.75
C TRP A 123 -6.68 -15.65 -10.97
N VAL A 124 -7.25 -16.47 -10.09
CA VAL A 124 -7.05 -17.91 -10.09
C VAL A 124 -8.39 -18.65 -10.06
N PRO A 125 -8.46 -19.85 -10.65
CA PRO A 125 -9.69 -20.62 -10.70
C PRO A 125 -10.13 -21.08 -9.29
N PRO A 126 -11.42 -21.43 -9.10
CA PRO A 126 -11.97 -21.82 -7.79
C PRO A 126 -11.14 -22.87 -7.01
N PRO A 127 -10.62 -23.96 -7.63
CA PRO A 127 -9.83 -24.95 -6.90
C PRO A 127 -8.50 -24.41 -6.34
N VAL A 128 -7.95 -23.36 -6.95
CA VAL A 128 -6.74 -22.68 -6.44
C VAL A 128 -7.10 -21.76 -5.29
N ARG A 129 -8.22 -21.02 -5.36
CA ARG A 129 -8.73 -20.19 -4.25
C ARG A 129 -8.98 -21.01 -2.99
N ASP A 130 -9.68 -22.13 -3.14
CA ASP A 130 -9.92 -23.12 -2.08
C ASP A 130 -8.59 -23.70 -1.54
N GLY A 131 -7.62 -23.93 -2.42
CA GLY A 131 -6.24 -24.25 -2.05
C GLY A 131 -5.55 -23.20 -1.18
N ILE A 132 -5.66 -21.92 -1.55
CA ILE A 132 -5.11 -20.78 -0.79
C ILE A 132 -5.73 -20.76 0.62
N LEU A 133 -7.06 -20.83 0.72
CA LEU A 133 -7.76 -20.78 2.01
C LEU A 133 -7.42 -21.97 2.91
N ARG A 134 -7.33 -23.19 2.36
CA ARG A 134 -6.81 -24.36 3.10
C ARG A 134 -5.40 -24.16 3.61
N CYS A 135 -4.51 -23.60 2.78
CA CYS A 135 -3.13 -23.32 3.18
C CYS A 135 -3.10 -22.34 4.35
N CYS A 136 -3.88 -21.26 4.25
CA CYS A 136 -4.05 -20.28 5.31
C CYS A 136 -4.54 -20.94 6.61
N ALA A 137 -5.65 -21.67 6.57
CA ALA A 137 -6.22 -22.33 7.74
C ALA A 137 -5.28 -23.33 8.41
N ARG A 138 -4.53 -24.09 7.62
CA ARG A 138 -3.58 -25.10 8.12
C ARG A 138 -2.36 -24.48 8.78
N HIS A 139 -1.83 -23.40 8.23
CA HIS A 139 -0.53 -22.87 8.61
C HIS A 139 -0.58 -21.56 9.40
N LEU A 140 -1.74 -20.97 9.66
CA LEU A 140 -1.84 -19.76 10.49
C LEU A 140 -1.54 -20.06 11.98
N THR A 141 -0.90 -19.18 12.72
CA THR A 141 -0.87 -19.30 14.20
C THR A 141 -2.25 -18.99 14.82
N GLU A 142 -2.39 -19.16 16.12
CA GLU A 142 -3.63 -18.79 16.84
C GLU A 142 -3.92 -17.29 16.77
N HIS A 143 -2.88 -16.46 16.91
CA HIS A 143 -2.95 -15.01 16.81
C HIS A 143 -2.52 -14.46 15.44
N GLY A 144 -2.41 -15.36 14.46
CA GLY A 144 -1.93 -15.02 13.12
C GLY A 144 -2.98 -14.27 12.31
N VAL A 145 -2.51 -13.46 11.36
CA VAL A 145 -3.36 -12.64 10.48
C VAL A 145 -3.03 -12.94 9.02
N VAL A 146 -4.05 -13.26 8.24
CA VAL A 146 -3.93 -13.41 6.79
C VAL A 146 -4.41 -12.12 6.13
N MET A 147 -3.71 -11.62 5.13
CA MET A 147 -4.21 -10.59 4.21
C MET A 147 -4.45 -11.25 2.84
N ILE A 148 -5.66 -11.12 2.33
CA ILE A 148 -6.00 -11.49 0.96
C ILE A 148 -6.62 -10.30 0.26
N SER A 149 -6.07 -9.91 -0.88
CA SER A 149 -6.65 -8.86 -1.70
C SER A 149 -7.44 -9.40 -2.89
N PHE A 150 -8.53 -8.74 -3.25
CA PHE A 150 -9.37 -9.13 -4.38
C PHE A 150 -10.14 -7.94 -4.95
N ASN A 151 -10.50 -8.04 -6.24
CA ASN A 151 -11.41 -7.11 -6.89
C ASN A 151 -12.80 -7.24 -6.24
N ALA A 152 -13.34 -6.11 -5.79
CA ALA A 152 -14.51 -6.08 -4.91
C ALA A 152 -15.76 -5.57 -5.63
N LEU A 153 -16.91 -6.17 -5.31
CA LEU A 153 -18.23 -5.68 -5.70
C LEU A 153 -18.87 -4.89 -4.54
N PRO A 154 -19.71 -3.89 -4.84
CA PRO A 154 -20.11 -3.45 -6.18
C PRO A 154 -19.18 -2.40 -6.81
N GLY A 155 -18.14 -1.92 -6.12
CA GLY A 155 -17.28 -0.85 -6.65
C GLY A 155 -16.56 -1.22 -7.96
N GLY A 156 -16.25 -2.50 -8.17
CA GLY A 156 -15.62 -3.03 -9.40
C GLY A 156 -16.60 -3.30 -10.54
N CYS A 157 -17.88 -2.94 -10.43
CA CYS A 157 -18.87 -3.18 -11.50
C CYS A 157 -18.46 -2.52 -12.83
N GLU A 158 -17.92 -1.30 -12.81
CA GLU A 158 -17.51 -0.60 -14.03
C GLU A 158 -16.38 -1.34 -14.77
N PHE A 159 -15.35 -1.73 -14.01
CA PHE A 159 -14.26 -2.54 -14.53
C PHE A 159 -14.79 -3.83 -15.16
N ARG A 160 -15.70 -4.53 -14.47
CA ARG A 160 -16.34 -5.75 -14.98
C ARG A 160 -17.08 -5.50 -16.29
N ARG A 161 -17.88 -4.43 -16.38
CA ARG A 161 -18.61 -4.08 -17.60
C ARG A 161 -17.66 -3.85 -18.79
N THR A 162 -16.58 -3.09 -18.57
CA THR A 162 -15.58 -2.83 -19.61
C THR A 162 -14.83 -4.11 -20.01
N ARG A 163 -14.50 -4.97 -19.05
CA ARG A 163 -13.86 -6.25 -19.31
C ARG A 163 -14.73 -7.21 -20.12
N ASP A 164 -16.02 -7.33 -19.80
CA ASP A 164 -16.96 -8.15 -20.57
C ASP A 164 -17.06 -7.66 -22.03
N LEU A 165 -17.05 -6.34 -22.23
CA LEU A 165 -17.01 -5.73 -23.57
C LEU A 165 -15.70 -6.04 -24.30
N VAL A 166 -14.55 -5.89 -23.64
CA VAL A 166 -13.22 -6.23 -24.21
C VAL A 166 -13.18 -7.70 -24.64
N LEU A 167 -13.61 -8.63 -23.78
CA LEU A 167 -13.63 -10.06 -24.10
C LEU A 167 -14.53 -10.33 -25.31
N SER A 168 -15.73 -9.75 -25.34
CA SER A 168 -16.68 -9.86 -26.46
C SER A 168 -16.08 -9.39 -27.79
N LEU A 169 -15.40 -8.23 -27.80
CA LEU A 169 -14.75 -7.65 -28.98
C LEU A 169 -13.59 -8.50 -29.52
N THR A 170 -13.02 -9.37 -28.68
CA THR A 170 -11.93 -10.28 -29.06
C THR A 170 -12.39 -11.68 -29.46
N THR A 171 -13.71 -11.93 -29.49
CA THR A 171 -14.26 -13.22 -29.91
C THR A 171 -13.81 -13.56 -31.33
N GLY A 172 -13.36 -14.81 -31.53
CA GLY A 172 -12.85 -15.31 -32.81
C GLY A 172 -11.38 -14.99 -33.09
N VAL A 173 -10.67 -14.32 -32.17
CA VAL A 173 -9.19 -14.31 -32.16
C VAL A 173 -8.71 -15.52 -31.36
N ASP A 174 -7.56 -16.10 -31.73
CA ASP A 174 -6.89 -17.13 -30.93
C ASP A 174 -6.70 -16.64 -29.49
N ALA A 175 -7.17 -17.43 -28.52
CA ALA A 175 -7.10 -17.08 -27.10
C ALA A 175 -5.65 -16.89 -26.61
N SER A 176 -4.70 -17.57 -27.25
CA SER A 176 -3.27 -17.51 -26.91
C SER A 176 -2.54 -16.27 -27.48
N ASP A 177 -3.13 -15.59 -28.47
CA ASP A 177 -2.57 -14.37 -29.07
C ASP A 177 -3.05 -13.13 -28.33
N LEU A 178 -2.60 -12.99 -27.07
CA LEU A 178 -2.94 -11.87 -26.20
C LEU A 178 -2.59 -10.48 -26.81
N PRO A 179 -1.43 -10.29 -27.47
CA PRO A 179 -1.12 -9.04 -28.16
C PRO A 179 -2.15 -8.68 -29.24
N GLU A 180 -2.57 -9.65 -30.05
CA GLU A 180 -3.59 -9.41 -31.08
C GLU A 180 -4.95 -9.08 -30.48
N ARG A 181 -5.35 -9.82 -29.44
CA ARG A 181 -6.60 -9.57 -28.70
C ARG A 181 -6.61 -8.15 -28.15
N HIS A 182 -5.52 -7.71 -27.52
CA HIS A 182 -5.39 -6.34 -27.01
C HIS A 182 -5.49 -5.31 -28.14
N ARG A 183 -4.73 -5.50 -29.24
CA ARG A 183 -4.76 -4.60 -30.40
C ARG A 183 -6.17 -4.45 -30.98
N ARG A 184 -6.88 -5.56 -31.16
CA ARG A 184 -8.25 -5.58 -31.69
C ARG A 184 -9.24 -4.89 -30.75
N ALA A 185 -9.20 -5.21 -29.45
CA ALA A 185 -10.06 -4.58 -28.46
C ALA A 185 -9.85 -3.07 -28.40
N ARG A 186 -8.59 -2.64 -28.34
CA ARG A 186 -8.22 -1.21 -28.30
C ARG A 186 -8.73 -0.46 -29.53
N ALA A 187 -8.47 -0.96 -30.74
CA ALA A 187 -8.93 -0.31 -31.97
C ALA A 187 -10.47 -0.23 -32.07
N ALA A 188 -11.17 -1.26 -31.62
CA ALA A 188 -12.64 -1.26 -31.59
C ALA A 188 -13.19 -0.26 -30.57
N LEU A 189 -12.59 -0.18 -29.38
CA LEU A 189 -12.98 0.77 -28.33
C LEU A 189 -12.64 2.21 -28.69
N GLU A 190 -11.51 2.48 -29.33
CA GLU A 190 -11.16 3.81 -29.85
C GLU A 190 -12.18 4.28 -30.90
N THR A 191 -12.63 3.39 -31.78
CA THR A 191 -13.70 3.67 -32.75
C THR A 191 -15.03 3.92 -32.04
N LEU A 192 -15.42 3.06 -31.09
CA LEU A 192 -16.66 3.22 -30.33
C LEU A 192 -16.71 4.56 -29.58
N LEU A 193 -15.60 4.92 -28.92
CA LEU A 193 -15.50 6.17 -28.16
C LEU A 193 -15.54 7.40 -29.08
N ARG A 194 -14.95 7.32 -30.28
CA ARG A 194 -14.98 8.38 -31.28
C ARG A 194 -16.39 8.59 -31.86
N ASP A 195 -17.07 7.50 -32.21
CA ASP A 195 -18.30 7.56 -33.01
C ASP A 195 -19.56 7.67 -32.14
N THR A 196 -19.52 7.12 -30.93
CA THR A 196 -20.70 7.03 -30.04
C THR A 196 -20.44 7.54 -28.64
N GLY A 197 -19.25 8.10 -28.37
CA GLY A 197 -18.83 8.49 -27.04
C GLY A 197 -19.83 9.39 -26.34
N GLU A 198 -20.41 10.38 -27.02
CA GLU A 198 -21.43 11.29 -26.49
C GLU A 198 -22.70 10.60 -25.94
N HIS A 199 -23.02 9.40 -26.41
CA HIS A 199 -24.16 8.61 -25.95
C HIS A 199 -23.84 7.64 -24.81
N LEU A 200 -22.56 7.44 -24.50
CA LEU A 200 -22.13 6.65 -23.35
C LEU A 200 -22.29 7.46 -22.06
N ASP A 201 -22.73 6.79 -20.99
CA ASP A 201 -22.66 7.37 -19.66
C ASP A 201 -21.20 7.68 -19.28
N ALA A 202 -21.01 8.66 -18.39
CA ALA A 202 -19.69 9.17 -18.05
C ALA A 202 -18.78 8.09 -17.43
N ALA A 203 -19.34 7.15 -16.67
CA ALA A 203 -18.58 6.09 -16.02
C ALA A 203 -18.02 5.10 -17.05
N MET A 204 -18.87 4.62 -17.97
CA MET A 204 -18.44 3.75 -19.07
C MET A 204 -17.43 4.43 -19.97
N ARG A 205 -17.65 5.70 -20.32
CA ARG A 205 -16.69 6.50 -21.11
C ARG A 205 -15.32 6.53 -20.43
N SER A 206 -15.28 6.85 -19.14
CA SER A 206 -14.04 6.91 -18.37
C SER A 206 -13.37 5.54 -18.25
N ALA A 207 -14.14 4.47 -18.08
CA ALA A 207 -13.61 3.12 -17.96
C ALA A 207 -13.00 2.61 -19.28
N ILE A 208 -13.63 2.92 -20.42
CA ILE A 208 -13.07 2.63 -21.75
C ILE A 208 -11.78 3.42 -21.98
N GLN A 209 -11.78 4.72 -21.65
CA GLN A 209 -10.58 5.56 -21.78
C GLN A 209 -9.42 5.00 -20.94
N THR A 210 -9.72 4.54 -19.71
CA THR A 210 -8.73 3.90 -18.82
C THR A 210 -8.09 2.67 -19.48
N PHE A 211 -8.88 1.82 -20.16
CA PHE A 211 -8.34 0.67 -20.90
C PHE A 211 -7.45 1.10 -22.07
N ILE A 212 -7.84 2.13 -22.83
CA ILE A 212 -7.08 2.63 -24.00
C ILE A 212 -5.72 3.21 -23.57
N ASP A 213 -5.70 3.96 -22.47
CA ASP A 213 -4.51 4.63 -21.96
C ASP A 213 -3.57 3.68 -21.21
N ALA A 214 -4.07 2.53 -20.76
CA ALA A 214 -3.28 1.56 -20.04
C ALA A 214 -2.14 0.98 -20.92
N PRO A 215 -0.95 0.72 -20.33
CA PRO A 215 0.08 -0.07 -20.99
C PRO A 215 -0.45 -1.45 -21.41
N ALA A 216 0.00 -1.95 -22.56
CA ALA A 216 -0.50 -3.21 -23.12
C ALA A 216 -0.34 -4.40 -22.15
N SER A 217 0.77 -4.48 -21.41
CA SER A 217 0.99 -5.53 -20.41
C SER A 217 -0.07 -5.49 -19.30
N TYR A 218 -0.36 -4.30 -18.77
CA TYR A 218 -1.40 -4.11 -17.76
C TYR A 218 -2.79 -4.48 -18.30
N ALA A 219 -3.14 -3.96 -19.48
CA ALA A 219 -4.44 -4.22 -20.09
C ALA A 219 -4.66 -5.71 -20.40
N ILE A 220 -3.61 -6.42 -20.85
CA ILE A 220 -3.66 -7.87 -21.08
C ILE A 220 -3.92 -8.63 -19.78
N HIS A 221 -3.18 -8.32 -18.71
CA HIS A 221 -3.42 -8.94 -17.41
C HIS A 221 -4.83 -8.61 -16.96
N GLU A 222 -5.16 -7.35 -16.71
CA GLU A 222 -6.46 -6.91 -16.16
C GLU A 222 -7.69 -7.37 -16.94
N TYR A 223 -7.70 -7.24 -18.27
CA TYR A 223 -8.92 -7.40 -19.06
C TYR A 223 -8.97 -8.68 -19.89
N LEU A 224 -7.82 -9.30 -20.21
CA LEU A 224 -7.77 -10.45 -21.11
C LEU A 224 -7.38 -11.78 -20.45
N SER A 225 -6.91 -11.76 -19.19
CA SER A 225 -6.62 -12.99 -18.44
C SER A 225 -7.83 -13.92 -18.37
N ASP A 226 -7.63 -15.23 -18.29
CA ASP A 226 -8.74 -16.19 -18.24
C ASP A 226 -9.60 -16.05 -16.97
N TYR A 227 -8.96 -15.65 -15.86
CA TYR A 227 -9.60 -15.45 -14.56
C TYR A 227 -9.32 -14.04 -14.08
N ASN A 228 -10.38 -13.28 -13.83
CA ASN A 228 -10.36 -12.05 -13.03
C ASN A 228 -11.80 -11.84 -12.51
N GLU A 229 -12.09 -12.47 -11.38
CA GLU A 229 -13.43 -12.45 -10.76
C GLU A 229 -13.48 -11.42 -9.63
N ALA A 230 -14.53 -10.61 -9.64
CA ALA A 230 -14.83 -9.67 -8.55
C ALA A 230 -15.83 -10.30 -7.58
N PHE A 231 -15.62 -10.08 -6.28
CA PHE A 231 -16.42 -10.69 -5.21
C PHE A 231 -17.07 -9.62 -4.33
N SER A 232 -18.31 -9.84 -3.90
CA SER A 232 -18.84 -9.12 -2.74
C SER A 232 -18.17 -9.63 -1.46
N LEU A 233 -18.20 -8.84 -0.38
CA LEU A 233 -17.65 -9.29 0.89
C LEU A 233 -18.42 -10.51 1.43
N SER A 234 -19.72 -10.61 1.19
CA SER A 234 -20.55 -11.77 1.52
C SER A 234 -20.13 -13.04 0.79
N MET A 235 -19.85 -12.97 -0.52
CA MET A 235 -19.32 -14.11 -1.27
C MET A 235 -17.94 -14.53 -0.75
N PHE A 236 -17.09 -13.56 -0.45
CA PHE A 236 -15.76 -13.82 0.08
C PHE A 236 -15.82 -14.49 1.46
N THR A 237 -16.60 -13.93 2.39
CA THR A 237 -16.76 -14.46 3.75
C THR A 237 -17.38 -15.86 3.76
N ALA A 238 -18.41 -16.10 2.94
CA ALA A 238 -18.98 -17.44 2.78
C ALA A 238 -17.96 -18.49 2.29
N HIS A 239 -16.94 -18.07 1.52
CA HIS A 239 -15.86 -18.96 1.11
C HIS A 239 -14.85 -19.22 2.22
N LEU A 240 -14.69 -18.33 3.20
CA LEU A 240 -13.80 -18.53 4.36
C LEU A 240 -14.35 -19.55 5.36
N GLU A 241 -15.67 -19.54 5.59
CA GLU A 241 -16.33 -20.31 6.66
C GLU A 241 -16.00 -21.81 6.65
N PRO A 242 -16.05 -22.53 5.51
CA PRO A 242 -15.73 -23.97 5.48
C PRO A 242 -14.28 -24.31 5.87
N HIS A 243 -13.39 -23.32 5.89
CA HIS A 243 -11.99 -23.47 6.27
C HIS A 243 -11.70 -23.07 7.73
N GLY A 244 -12.72 -22.70 8.52
CA GLY A 244 -12.51 -22.21 9.89
C GLY A 244 -11.81 -20.85 9.93
N LEU A 245 -12.07 -20.02 8.92
CA LEU A 245 -11.55 -18.66 8.79
C LEU A 245 -12.69 -17.65 8.81
N ARG A 246 -12.41 -16.43 9.29
CA ARG A 246 -13.37 -15.32 9.32
C ARG A 246 -12.71 -14.00 8.97
N TYR A 247 -13.47 -13.13 8.31
CA TYR A 247 -13.07 -11.76 8.04
C TYR A 247 -12.97 -10.94 9.33
N LEU A 248 -11.93 -10.13 9.44
CA LEU A 248 -11.64 -9.25 10.57
C LEU A 248 -11.95 -7.78 10.24
N ALA A 249 -11.26 -7.24 9.23
CA ALA A 249 -11.27 -5.83 8.81
C ALA A 249 -10.60 -5.69 7.43
N ASP A 250 -10.65 -4.50 6.81
CA ASP A 250 -9.75 -4.18 5.69
C ASP A 250 -8.37 -3.79 6.24
N ALA A 251 -7.29 -4.09 5.51
CA ALA A 251 -5.92 -3.79 5.92
C ALA A 251 -5.62 -2.28 5.92
N GLN A 252 -6.51 -1.47 5.35
CA GLN A 252 -6.51 -0.02 5.47
C GLN A 252 -7.75 0.46 6.24
N LEU A 253 -7.63 1.63 6.87
CA LEU A 253 -8.68 2.22 7.71
C LEU A 253 -9.62 3.16 6.93
N ASP A 254 -9.58 3.12 5.60
CA ASP A 254 -10.40 3.95 4.71
C ASP A 254 -11.90 3.62 4.87
N ILE A 255 -12.23 2.33 4.95
CA ILE A 255 -13.59 1.84 5.21
C ILE A 255 -14.06 2.20 6.62
N ASP A 256 -13.19 2.09 7.63
CA ASP A 256 -13.51 2.55 8.99
C ASP A 256 -13.79 4.06 9.04
N GLY A 257 -13.00 4.86 8.31
CA GLY A 257 -13.23 6.29 8.16
C GLY A 257 -14.54 6.61 7.44
N ALA A 258 -14.86 5.86 6.38
CA ALA A 258 -16.13 5.99 5.68
C ALA A 258 -17.32 5.67 6.59
N ARG A 259 -17.22 4.60 7.39
CA ARG A 259 -18.21 4.24 8.41
C ARG A 259 -18.44 5.38 9.40
N GLU A 260 -17.36 5.97 9.92
CA GLU A 260 -17.45 7.07 10.87
C GLU A 260 -18.10 8.31 10.24
N ARG A 261 -17.73 8.67 9.01
CA ARG A 261 -18.32 9.80 8.28
C ARG A 261 -19.82 9.59 8.04
N LEU A 262 -20.24 8.38 7.68
CA LEU A 262 -21.66 8.07 7.53
C LEU A 262 -22.41 8.17 8.85
N ALA A 263 -21.88 7.57 9.91
CA ALA A 263 -22.50 7.64 11.24
C ALA A 263 -22.70 9.10 11.72
N GLN A 264 -21.77 10.00 11.38
CA GLN A 264 -21.86 11.42 11.71
C GLN A 264 -22.87 12.20 10.85
N ARG A 265 -22.95 11.92 9.53
CA ARG A 265 -23.68 12.75 8.57
C ARG A 265 -25.17 12.44 8.48
N SER A 266 -25.52 11.18 8.43
CA SER A 266 -26.84 10.79 7.90
C SER A 266 -27.86 10.49 8.98
N GLY A 267 -27.43 10.33 10.24
CA GLY A 267 -28.29 9.72 11.25
C GLY A 267 -28.81 8.34 10.80
N LEU A 268 -28.25 7.74 9.71
CA LEU A 268 -28.56 6.36 9.34
C LEU A 268 -28.16 5.56 10.55
N THR A 269 -29.18 5.11 11.25
CA THR A 269 -28.99 4.12 12.25
C THR A 269 -28.52 2.89 11.50
N THR A 270 -27.24 2.55 11.65
CA THR A 270 -26.74 1.19 11.43
C THR A 270 -27.50 0.16 12.28
N ARG A 271 -28.41 0.61 13.16
CA ARG A 271 -29.38 -0.20 13.88
C ARG A 271 -30.12 -1.12 12.90
N GLY A 272 -29.96 -2.41 13.14
CA GLY A 272 -30.63 -3.48 12.39
C GLY A 272 -29.80 -4.05 11.24
N MET A 273 -28.73 -3.37 10.78
CA MET A 273 -27.80 -3.96 9.82
C MET A 273 -26.82 -4.89 10.54
N SER A 274 -26.51 -6.03 9.92
CA SER A 274 -25.37 -6.83 10.35
C SER A 274 -24.06 -6.10 10.03
N PRO A 275 -22.95 -6.37 10.75
CA PRO A 275 -21.64 -5.79 10.44
C PRO A 275 -21.22 -6.01 8.98
N LEU A 276 -21.52 -7.19 8.42
CA LEU A 276 -21.24 -7.54 7.02
C LEU A 276 -22.05 -6.68 6.04
N ALA A 277 -23.36 -6.51 6.27
CA ALA A 277 -24.20 -5.69 5.41
C ALA A 277 -23.78 -4.21 5.43
N LEU A 278 -23.32 -3.72 6.57
CA LEU A 278 -22.77 -2.37 6.70
C LEU A 278 -21.48 -2.20 5.89
N GLU A 279 -20.57 -3.17 5.94
CA GLU A 279 -19.33 -3.19 5.15
C GLU A 279 -19.60 -3.19 3.64
N GLU A 280 -20.54 -4.00 3.15
CA GLU A 280 -20.88 -4.02 1.72
C GLU A 280 -21.61 -2.74 1.27
N THR A 281 -22.43 -2.16 2.16
CA THR A 281 -23.06 -0.86 1.91
C THR A 281 -21.97 0.22 1.78
N LEU A 282 -20.94 0.16 2.61
CA LEU A 282 -19.80 1.07 2.52
C LEU A 282 -19.05 0.91 1.20
N ASP A 283 -18.80 -0.33 0.75
CA ASP A 283 -18.18 -0.57 -0.56
C ASP A 283 -18.95 0.11 -1.70
N ALA A 284 -20.28 0.03 -1.65
CA ALA A 284 -21.14 0.69 -2.63
C ALA A 284 -21.04 2.22 -2.56
N LEU A 285 -21.11 2.78 -1.35
CA LEU A 285 -21.16 4.22 -1.15
C LEU A 285 -19.83 4.94 -1.43
N VAL A 286 -18.70 4.26 -1.23
CA VAL A 286 -17.37 4.83 -1.51
C VAL A 286 -16.78 4.36 -2.84
N GLY A 287 -17.48 3.48 -3.57
CA GLY A 287 -16.99 2.90 -4.81
C GLY A 287 -15.76 2.01 -4.62
N ASN A 288 -15.71 1.26 -3.51
CA ASN A 288 -14.56 0.40 -3.20
C ASN A 288 -14.48 -0.77 -4.19
N ALA A 289 -13.60 -0.65 -5.19
CA ALA A 289 -13.41 -1.66 -6.23
C ALA A 289 -12.36 -2.72 -5.87
N PHE A 290 -11.66 -2.58 -4.74
CA PHE A 290 -10.57 -3.47 -4.35
C PHE A 290 -10.48 -3.60 -2.84
N ARG A 291 -10.60 -4.81 -2.30
CA ARG A 291 -10.48 -5.08 -0.87
C ARG A 291 -9.13 -5.69 -0.53
N ARG A 292 -8.65 -5.39 0.67
CA ARG A 292 -7.43 -5.96 1.28
C ARG A 292 -7.86 -6.62 2.58
N ALA A 293 -8.59 -7.72 2.48
CA ALA A 293 -9.24 -8.33 3.63
C ALA A 293 -8.22 -8.94 4.60
N LEU A 294 -8.26 -8.51 5.86
CA LEU A 294 -7.63 -9.20 6.97
C LEU A 294 -8.54 -10.31 7.47
N ILE A 295 -7.97 -11.47 7.73
CA ILE A 295 -8.66 -12.72 8.05
C ILE A 295 -7.94 -13.37 9.21
N VAL A 296 -8.70 -13.99 10.10
CA VAL A 296 -8.21 -14.71 11.27
C VAL A 296 -8.92 -16.06 11.38
N ARG A 297 -8.48 -16.88 12.34
CA ARG A 297 -9.21 -18.11 12.70
C ARG A 297 -10.61 -17.78 13.20
N ASP A 298 -11.58 -18.62 12.89
CA ASP A 298 -12.97 -18.49 13.34
C ASP A 298 -13.10 -18.40 14.87
N THR A 299 -12.24 -19.13 15.58
CA THR A 299 -12.06 -19.19 17.03
C THR A 299 -11.51 -17.90 17.65
N ALA A 300 -10.94 -16.98 16.87
CA ALA A 300 -10.39 -15.74 17.40
C ALA A 300 -11.49 -14.81 17.94
N HIS A 301 -11.29 -14.28 19.14
CA HIS A 301 -12.16 -13.25 19.71
C HIS A 301 -11.77 -11.88 19.13
N HIS A 302 -12.72 -11.20 18.48
CA HIS A 302 -12.49 -9.87 17.92
C HIS A 302 -13.73 -8.97 18.00
N GLY A 303 -13.50 -7.66 17.99
CA GLY A 303 -14.53 -6.63 17.92
C GLY A 303 -14.90 -6.27 16.48
N SER A 304 -16.12 -5.79 16.28
CA SER A 304 -16.56 -5.23 14.98
C SER A 304 -16.10 -3.77 14.77
N TYR A 305 -15.59 -3.14 15.82
CA TYR A 305 -15.18 -1.73 15.82
C TYR A 305 -13.77 -1.59 16.41
N PRO A 306 -12.98 -0.60 15.96
CA PRO A 306 -11.68 -0.31 16.54
C PRO A 306 -11.74 -0.01 18.05
N ASP A 307 -10.96 -0.75 18.85
CA ASP A 307 -10.74 -0.49 20.27
C ASP A 307 -9.67 0.60 20.45
N LEU A 308 -10.11 1.74 20.96
CA LEU A 308 -9.24 2.87 21.30
C LEU A 308 -8.12 2.49 22.28
N LYS A 309 -8.33 1.51 23.16
CA LYS A 309 -7.32 1.11 24.14
C LYS A 309 -6.12 0.43 23.45
N ALA A 310 -6.34 -0.26 22.33
CA ALA A 310 -5.29 -0.96 21.60
C ALA A 310 -4.19 -0.01 21.08
N LEU A 311 -4.58 1.23 20.71
CA LEU A 311 -3.66 2.28 20.26
C LEU A 311 -2.51 2.54 21.23
N ARG A 312 -2.70 2.34 22.54
CA ARG A 312 -1.66 2.58 23.55
C ARG A 312 -0.42 1.70 23.36
N SER A 313 -0.58 0.54 22.74
CA SER A 313 0.49 -0.42 22.47
C SER A 313 1.16 -0.24 21.10
N MET A 314 0.78 0.81 20.36
CA MET A 314 1.20 1.06 18.98
C MET A 314 2.17 2.25 18.89
N ALA A 315 2.70 2.46 17.69
CA ALA A 315 3.39 3.67 17.30
C ALA A 315 2.67 4.36 16.14
N VAL A 316 2.87 5.67 16.04
CA VAL A 316 2.22 6.55 15.07
C VAL A 316 3.27 7.37 14.31
N ALA A 317 3.09 7.55 13.00
CA ALA A 317 3.88 8.48 12.20
C ALA A 317 2.98 9.52 11.52
N CYS A 318 3.51 10.73 11.41
CA CYS A 318 2.82 11.85 10.76
C CYS A 318 2.83 11.70 9.23
N ARG A 319 1.68 11.95 8.58
CA ARG A 319 1.50 12.06 7.12
C ARG A 319 0.84 13.40 6.72
N PHE A 320 1.08 14.46 7.49
CA PHE A 320 0.53 15.79 7.24
C PHE A 320 1.53 16.92 7.52
N ALA A 321 1.24 18.09 6.98
CA ALA A 321 1.79 19.37 7.39
C ALA A 321 0.70 20.23 8.04
N GLU A 322 1.09 21.18 8.89
CA GLU A 322 0.21 22.25 9.36
C GLU A 322 0.24 23.40 8.33
N VAL A 323 -0.93 23.86 7.89
CA VAL A 323 -1.08 24.86 6.82
C VAL A 323 -1.68 26.17 7.34
N THR A 324 -1.70 26.38 8.66
CA THR A 324 -2.37 27.55 9.23
C THR A 324 -1.66 28.85 8.82
N GLU A 325 -2.37 29.73 8.10
CA GLU A 325 -1.98 31.13 7.89
C GLU A 325 -1.76 31.78 9.27
N ALA A 326 -0.63 32.46 9.44
CA ALA A 326 -0.30 33.14 10.67
C ALA A 326 -1.35 34.21 10.98
N ALA A 327 -2.30 33.90 11.86
CA ALA A 327 -3.09 34.92 12.52
C ALA A 327 -2.27 35.43 13.71
N ASP A 328 -2.06 36.74 13.74
CA ASP A 328 -1.29 37.52 14.70
C ASP A 328 -1.50 37.09 16.16
N GLY A 329 -0.73 36.11 16.64
CA GLY A 329 -0.39 35.86 18.05
C GLY A 329 -1.51 35.70 19.09
N THR A 330 -2.79 35.76 18.74
CA THR A 330 -3.86 36.07 19.71
C THR A 330 -5.09 35.16 19.71
N GLU A 331 -5.09 33.98 19.09
CA GLU A 331 -6.25 33.08 19.24
C GLU A 331 -5.91 31.59 19.40
N ILE A 332 -5.87 31.12 20.65
CA ILE A 332 -5.97 29.68 21.01
C ILE A 332 -7.28 29.06 20.44
N THR A 333 -8.27 29.90 20.15
CA THR A 333 -9.58 29.58 19.55
C THR A 333 -9.51 29.27 18.05
N ALA A 334 -8.51 29.77 17.31
CA ALA A 334 -8.45 29.61 15.86
C ALA A 334 -8.26 28.13 15.45
N PRO A 335 -8.98 27.63 14.43
CA PRO A 335 -8.87 26.25 13.97
C PRO A 335 -7.47 25.95 13.42
N MET A 336 -6.92 24.77 13.71
CA MET A 336 -5.68 24.29 13.09
C MET A 336 -6.04 23.50 11.84
N THR A 337 -5.43 23.82 10.69
CA THR A 337 -5.67 23.10 9.43
C THR A 337 -4.48 22.21 9.12
N LEU A 338 -4.75 20.92 8.95
CA LEU A 338 -3.78 19.93 8.51
C LEU A 338 -3.98 19.65 7.03
N GLN A 339 -2.89 19.37 6.31
CA GLN A 339 -2.94 18.92 4.92
C GLN A 339 -2.03 17.71 4.70
N THR A 340 -2.56 16.68 4.05
CA THR A 340 -1.78 15.51 3.61
C THR A 340 -1.02 15.82 2.31
N PRO A 341 0.03 15.06 1.94
CA PRO A 341 0.66 15.16 0.62
C PRO A 341 -0.31 14.99 -0.55
N ALA A 342 -1.40 14.25 -0.36
CA ALA A 342 -2.47 14.07 -1.35
C ALA A 342 -3.46 15.26 -1.39
N GLY A 343 -3.15 16.37 -0.72
CA GLY A 343 -3.97 17.58 -0.73
C GLY A 343 -5.21 17.54 0.17
N ARG A 344 -5.52 16.41 0.82
CA ARG A 344 -6.66 16.31 1.75
C ARG A 344 -6.44 17.20 2.96
N THR A 345 -7.47 17.93 3.37
CA THR A 345 -7.43 18.83 4.52
C THR A 345 -8.33 18.38 5.66
N LEU A 346 -7.91 18.65 6.89
CA LEU A 346 -8.70 18.40 8.10
C LEU A 346 -8.54 19.58 9.07
N ARG A 347 -9.66 20.06 9.61
CA ARG A 347 -9.67 21.17 10.57
C ARG A 347 -9.89 20.66 11.98
N LEU A 348 -8.99 21.02 12.89
CA LEU A 348 -9.06 20.68 14.31
C LEU A 348 -9.49 21.89 15.13
N LEU A 349 -10.59 21.74 15.85
CA LEU A 349 -11.19 22.80 16.67
C LEU A 349 -10.78 22.68 18.15
N LEU A 350 -10.71 21.45 18.67
CA LEU A 350 -10.47 21.19 20.09
C LEU A 350 -8.99 21.40 20.46
N PRO A 351 -8.67 22.14 21.53
CA PRO A 351 -7.28 22.35 21.97
C PRO A 351 -6.47 21.06 22.15
N ALA A 352 -7.05 20.03 22.79
CA ALA A 352 -6.39 18.74 22.98
C ALA A 352 -6.10 18.01 21.65
N ALA A 353 -6.97 18.16 20.64
CA ALA A 353 -6.72 17.60 19.31
C ALA A 353 -5.58 18.33 18.58
N LYS A 354 -5.53 19.67 18.71
CA LYS A 354 -4.42 20.49 18.16
C LYS A 354 -3.09 20.11 18.81
N ASP A 355 -3.05 19.97 20.14
CA ASP A 355 -1.84 19.53 20.85
C ASP A 355 -1.41 18.11 20.43
N THR A 356 -2.37 17.19 20.29
CA THR A 356 -2.11 15.83 19.77
C THR A 356 -1.45 15.89 18.39
N ALA A 357 -2.01 16.65 17.46
CA ALA A 357 -1.45 16.81 16.11
C ALA A 357 -0.04 17.40 16.15
N ARG A 358 0.22 18.43 16.96
CA ARG A 358 1.56 19.02 17.12
C ARG A 358 2.58 18.06 17.73
N ARG A 359 2.18 17.19 18.65
CA ARG A 359 3.06 16.14 19.19
C ARG A 359 3.43 15.12 18.13
N VAL A 360 2.46 14.68 17.32
CA VAL A 360 2.72 13.76 16.20
C VAL A 360 3.59 14.41 15.13
N LEU A 361 3.33 15.67 14.79
CA LEU A 361 4.13 16.44 13.84
C LEU A 361 5.60 16.58 14.29
N ARG A 362 5.84 16.88 15.57
CA ARG A 362 7.20 16.95 16.16
C ARG A 362 7.94 15.60 16.17
N GLY A 363 7.23 14.48 16.03
CA GLY A 363 7.82 13.14 15.97
C GLY A 363 8.45 12.80 14.62
N GLN A 364 8.23 13.62 13.58
CA GLN A 364 8.81 13.39 12.26
C GLN A 364 10.35 13.34 12.30
N PRO A 365 10.98 12.52 11.44
CA PRO A 365 10.37 11.60 10.47
C PRO A 365 9.97 10.23 11.05
N CYS A 366 10.16 10.01 12.35
CA CYS A 366 10.04 8.70 12.99
C CYS A 366 8.58 8.28 13.25
N TYR A 367 8.42 6.97 13.49
CA TYR A 367 7.27 6.43 14.21
C TYR A 367 7.51 6.59 15.71
N ILE A 368 6.64 7.34 16.39
CA ILE A 368 6.74 7.54 17.84
C ILE A 368 5.72 6.67 18.58
N PRO A 369 6.06 6.08 19.74
CA PRO A 369 5.08 5.35 20.53
C PRO A 369 3.87 6.22 20.88
N VAL A 370 2.65 5.71 20.77
CA VAL A 370 1.44 6.46 21.16
C VAL A 370 1.52 6.91 22.62
N GLY A 371 2.16 6.11 23.47
CA GLY A 371 2.42 6.44 24.86
C GLY A 371 3.27 7.70 25.10
N SER A 372 4.02 8.23 24.11
CA SER A 372 4.72 9.52 24.19
C SER A 372 3.86 10.70 23.69
N VAL A 373 2.81 10.43 22.92
CA VAL A 373 1.81 11.43 22.52
C VAL A 373 0.87 11.75 23.69
N LEU A 374 0.59 10.76 24.54
CA LEU A 374 -0.16 10.94 25.79
C LEU A 374 0.67 11.78 26.78
N ALA A 375 0.29 13.05 26.98
CA ALA A 375 0.98 13.97 27.90
C ALA A 375 1.03 13.44 29.34
N ASP A 376 -0.15 13.02 29.83
CA ASP A 376 -0.37 12.34 31.09
C ASP A 376 -1.28 11.14 30.80
N ARG A 377 -0.81 9.94 31.14
CA ARG A 377 -1.50 8.67 30.86
C ARG A 377 -2.76 8.48 31.71
N ASN A 378 -2.91 9.24 32.78
CA ASN A 378 -4.06 9.18 33.69
C ASN A 378 -5.01 10.37 33.54
N SER A 379 -4.72 11.33 32.65
CA SER A 379 -5.58 12.47 32.39
C SER A 379 -6.90 12.05 31.72
N PRO A 380 -8.04 12.70 32.05
CA PRO A 380 -9.30 12.51 31.32
C PRO A 380 -9.18 12.85 29.82
N GLU A 381 -8.17 13.63 29.42
CA GLU A 381 -7.89 13.98 28.02
C GLU A 381 -7.39 12.80 27.19
N VAL A 382 -6.90 11.72 27.82
CA VAL A 382 -6.41 10.51 27.11
C VAL A 382 -7.46 9.97 26.15
N ALA A 383 -8.74 9.99 26.54
CA ALA A 383 -9.83 9.55 25.65
C ALA A 383 -9.95 10.44 24.40
N ILE A 384 -9.72 11.76 24.53
CA ILE A 384 -9.75 12.71 23.42
C ILE A 384 -8.53 12.50 22.51
N VAL A 385 -7.35 12.29 23.09
CA VAL A 385 -6.11 12.03 22.34
C VAL A 385 -6.26 10.75 21.50
N LEU A 386 -6.71 9.65 22.11
CA LEU A 386 -6.88 8.36 21.41
C LEU A 386 -7.95 8.46 20.30
N LYS A 387 -9.07 9.13 20.56
CA LYS A 387 -10.09 9.40 19.53
C LYS A 387 -9.54 10.26 18.39
N THR A 388 -8.73 11.26 18.71
CA THR A 388 -8.08 12.13 17.71
C THR A 388 -7.11 11.31 16.85
N LEU A 389 -6.28 10.46 17.46
CA LEU A 389 -5.35 9.60 16.73
C LEU A 389 -6.08 8.61 15.82
N LEU A 390 -7.14 7.95 16.31
CA LEU A 390 -7.95 7.05 15.47
C LEU A 390 -8.54 7.83 14.29
N ARG A 391 -9.10 9.01 14.54
CA ARG A 391 -9.69 9.86 13.49
C ARG A 391 -8.67 10.31 12.46
N LEU A 392 -7.46 10.69 12.90
CA LEU A 392 -6.39 11.02 11.99
C LEU A 392 -5.97 9.80 11.17
N ALA A 393 -5.95 8.60 11.75
CA ALA A 393 -5.57 7.38 11.05
C ALA A 393 -6.62 6.96 10.00
N THR A 394 -7.90 6.97 10.36
CA THR A 394 -9.02 6.63 9.45
C THR A 394 -9.18 7.65 8.32
N GLU A 395 -8.68 8.87 8.51
CA GLU A 395 -8.63 9.91 7.48
C GLU A 395 -7.28 9.98 6.75
N GLY A 396 -6.32 9.08 7.03
CA GLY A 396 -5.03 9.00 6.32
C GLY A 396 -4.02 10.11 6.65
N PHE A 397 -4.20 10.80 7.78
CA PHE A 397 -3.27 11.83 8.27
C PHE A 397 -2.14 11.22 9.11
N VAL A 398 -2.33 10.02 9.66
CA VAL A 398 -1.27 9.31 10.38
C VAL A 398 -1.25 7.83 10.01
N ASP A 399 -0.05 7.25 10.07
CA ASP A 399 0.13 5.80 9.96
C ASP A 399 0.16 5.18 11.36
N LEU A 400 -0.38 3.97 11.49
CA LEU A 400 -0.31 3.16 12.71
C LEU A 400 0.47 1.86 12.46
N VAL A 401 1.34 1.51 13.41
CA VAL A 401 2.14 0.28 13.40
C VAL A 401 2.22 -0.34 14.79
N THR A 402 2.39 -1.66 14.89
CA THR A 402 2.55 -2.36 16.18
C THR A 402 3.84 -1.99 16.93
N SER A 403 4.89 -1.61 16.20
CA SER A 403 6.16 -1.15 16.75
C SER A 403 6.79 -0.12 15.81
N PRO A 404 7.55 0.87 16.34
CA PRO A 404 8.26 1.86 15.51
C PRO A 404 9.10 1.22 14.40
N LEU A 405 9.02 1.79 13.19
CA LEU A 405 9.88 1.40 12.08
C LEU A 405 11.24 2.12 12.18
N ALA A 406 12.28 1.48 11.64
CA ALA A 406 13.65 1.98 11.71
C ALA A 406 13.85 3.18 10.76
N ILE A 407 13.71 4.40 11.31
CA ILE A 407 14.03 5.67 10.67
C ILE A 407 14.80 6.50 11.70
N ALA A 408 15.98 7.01 11.35
CA ALA A 408 16.75 7.83 12.28
C ALA A 408 16.06 9.18 12.52
N ALA A 409 16.11 9.68 13.76
CA ALA A 409 15.45 10.94 14.13
C ALA A 409 16.14 12.18 13.56
N LYS A 410 17.43 12.06 13.23
CA LYS A 410 18.21 13.11 12.59
C LYS A 410 18.66 12.60 11.23
N PHE A 411 18.66 13.51 10.25
CA PHE A 411 19.20 13.22 8.94
C PHE A 411 20.71 12.89 9.07
N PRO A 412 21.16 11.76 8.50
CA PRO A 412 22.56 11.32 8.54
C PRO A 412 23.47 12.20 7.66
N ASP A 413 24.66 12.53 8.14
CA ASP A 413 25.67 13.23 7.34
C ASP A 413 27.07 12.66 7.65
N PRO A 414 27.69 11.89 6.74
CA PRO A 414 27.26 11.59 5.37
C PRO A 414 26.06 10.62 5.29
N PRO A 415 25.15 10.78 4.31
CA PRO A 415 24.02 9.87 4.13
C PRO A 415 24.45 8.51 3.57
N ARG A 416 23.72 7.44 3.90
CA ARG A 416 23.88 6.10 3.31
C ARG A 416 22.59 5.61 2.68
N LEU A 417 22.71 4.74 1.68
CA LEU A 417 21.54 4.09 1.10
C LEU A 417 21.13 2.87 1.91
N TRP A 418 19.82 2.69 2.07
CA TRP A 418 19.28 1.42 2.51
C TRP A 418 19.57 0.32 1.46
N PRO A 419 19.98 -0.91 1.85
CA PRO A 419 20.45 -1.92 0.89
C PRO A 419 19.48 -2.24 -0.24
N TRP A 420 18.17 -2.27 0.02
CA TRP A 420 17.17 -2.52 -1.02
C TRP A 420 17.05 -1.36 -2.02
N ALA A 421 17.12 -0.10 -1.56
CA ALA A 421 17.15 1.05 -2.45
C ALA A 421 18.41 1.05 -3.33
N ALA A 422 19.55 0.68 -2.77
CA ALA A 422 20.79 0.49 -3.53
C ALA A 422 20.69 -0.66 -4.55
N TYR A 423 20.03 -1.76 -4.19
CA TYR A 423 19.78 -2.88 -5.10
C TYR A 423 18.89 -2.46 -6.27
N ALA A 424 17.74 -1.83 -5.99
CA ALA A 424 16.82 -1.34 -7.01
C ALA A 424 17.50 -0.43 -8.04
N LEU A 425 18.40 0.43 -7.55
CA LEU A 425 19.21 1.28 -8.42
C LEU A 425 20.12 0.46 -9.36
N ARG A 426 20.83 -0.54 -8.83
CA ARG A 426 21.78 -1.38 -9.61
C ARG A 426 21.07 -2.32 -10.59
N SER A 427 19.97 -2.92 -10.17
CA SER A 427 19.18 -3.85 -10.98
C SER A 427 18.36 -3.14 -12.06
N GLY A 428 18.27 -1.81 -12.00
CA GLY A 428 17.55 -1.00 -12.97
C GLY A 428 16.03 -1.04 -12.78
N THR A 429 15.54 -1.48 -11.61
CA THR A 429 14.09 -1.50 -11.35
C THR A 429 13.55 -0.07 -11.33
N GLY A 430 12.38 0.13 -11.94
CA GLY A 430 11.69 1.43 -11.96
C GLY A 430 11.07 1.81 -10.61
N LEU A 431 10.90 0.84 -9.70
CA LEU A 431 10.30 1.01 -8.38
C LEU A 431 11.27 0.56 -7.28
N PHE A 432 11.21 1.23 -6.14
CA PHE A 432 11.88 0.84 -4.89
C PHE A 432 11.05 1.23 -3.68
N CYS A 433 11.47 0.83 -2.48
CA CYS A 433 10.90 1.31 -1.23
C CYS A 433 11.99 1.54 -0.18
N GLY A 434 11.64 2.16 0.94
CA GLY A 434 12.47 2.25 2.15
C GLY A 434 11.91 1.39 3.28
N THR A 435 12.35 1.61 4.53
CA THR A 435 11.85 0.85 5.70
C THR A 435 10.38 1.10 6.04
N THR A 436 9.73 2.08 5.42
CA THR A 436 8.26 2.28 5.51
C THR A 436 7.47 1.35 4.59
N HIS A 437 8.15 0.63 3.69
CA HIS A 437 7.57 -0.22 2.66
C HIS A 437 6.67 0.52 1.66
N GLU A 438 6.79 1.84 1.60
CA GLU A 438 6.10 2.68 0.61
C GLU A 438 6.81 2.62 -0.75
N PRO A 439 6.09 2.27 -1.84
CA PRO A 439 6.67 2.22 -3.16
C PRO A 439 6.97 3.65 -3.66
N ARG A 440 8.08 3.79 -4.35
CA ARG A 440 8.49 5.02 -5.04
C ARG A 440 9.02 4.68 -6.42
N GLU A 441 8.51 5.42 -7.39
CA GLU A 441 9.05 5.43 -8.74
C GLU A 441 10.40 6.14 -8.76
N MET A 442 11.36 5.55 -9.47
CA MET A 442 12.72 6.04 -9.58
C MET A 442 12.80 7.14 -10.65
N THR A 443 12.69 8.40 -10.24
CA THR A 443 12.88 9.54 -11.14
C THR A 443 14.34 9.71 -11.57
N SER A 444 14.60 10.52 -12.60
CA SER A 444 15.96 10.88 -13.03
C SER A 444 16.79 11.51 -11.91
N GLU A 445 16.15 12.38 -11.13
CA GLU A 445 16.72 13.10 -10.00
C GLU A 445 17.11 12.14 -8.88
N MET A 446 16.19 11.23 -8.52
CA MET A 446 16.44 10.18 -7.54
C MET A 446 17.55 9.26 -8.00
N ARG A 447 17.55 8.84 -9.27
CA ARG A 447 18.58 7.97 -9.82
C ARG A 447 19.97 8.59 -9.69
N TRP A 448 20.14 9.85 -10.10
CA TRP A 448 21.40 10.56 -9.93
C TRP A 448 21.81 10.64 -8.46
N LEU A 449 20.87 11.00 -7.59
CA LEU A 449 21.15 11.20 -6.17
C LEU A 449 21.61 9.91 -5.50
N LEU A 450 20.86 8.83 -5.70
CA LEU A 450 21.18 7.52 -5.15
C LEU A 450 22.50 6.99 -5.73
N GLN A 451 22.83 7.25 -6.99
CA GLN A 451 24.15 6.90 -7.57
C GLN A 451 25.32 7.67 -6.93
N THR A 452 25.06 8.86 -6.41
CA THR A 452 26.08 9.74 -5.86
C THR A 452 26.33 9.50 -4.36
N ILE A 453 25.34 8.97 -3.65
CA ILE A 453 25.45 8.61 -2.23
C ILE A 453 26.31 7.34 -2.07
N ASP A 454 27.49 7.50 -1.47
CA ASP A 454 28.45 6.43 -1.22
C ASP A 454 28.70 6.15 0.27
N GLY A 455 28.02 6.85 1.17
CA GLY A 455 28.21 6.73 2.61
C GLY A 455 29.39 7.48 3.19
N HIS A 456 30.10 8.27 2.38
CA HIS A 456 31.28 9.02 2.76
C HIS A 456 31.19 10.52 2.44
N ARG A 457 30.52 10.89 1.34
CA ARG A 457 30.34 12.30 0.95
C ARG A 457 29.36 13.03 1.86
N PRO A 458 29.73 14.18 2.44
CA PRO A 458 28.79 14.97 3.23
C PRO A 458 27.75 15.64 2.32
N VAL A 459 26.61 16.03 2.90
CA VAL A 459 25.51 16.69 2.18
C VAL A 459 25.98 17.93 1.44
N SER A 460 26.87 18.73 2.05
CA SER A 460 27.43 19.94 1.40
C SER A 460 28.19 19.64 0.10
N GLU A 461 28.79 18.45 -0.01
CA GLU A 461 29.45 18.02 -1.24
C GLU A 461 28.45 17.57 -2.29
N LEU A 462 27.43 16.79 -1.88
CA LEU A 462 26.33 16.39 -2.76
C LEU A 462 25.60 17.62 -3.35
N GLU A 463 25.40 18.68 -2.56
CA GLU A 463 24.83 19.95 -3.02
C GLU A 463 25.69 20.62 -4.09
N ARG A 464 27.01 20.67 -3.91
CA ARG A 464 27.93 21.20 -4.92
C ARG A 464 27.86 20.40 -6.22
N LEU A 465 27.83 19.08 -6.13
CA LEU A 465 27.71 18.19 -7.30
C LEU A 465 26.35 18.34 -7.98
N TRP A 466 25.28 18.51 -7.22
CA TRP A 466 23.92 18.74 -7.72
C TRP A 466 23.82 20.03 -8.53
N LEU A 467 24.38 21.12 -8.00
CA LEU A 467 24.42 22.41 -8.69
C LEU A 467 25.32 22.38 -9.92
N ALA A 468 26.39 21.59 -9.92
CA ALA A 468 27.33 21.46 -11.05
C ALA A 468 26.81 20.62 -12.22
N GLN A 469 25.62 20.01 -12.12
CA GLN A 469 25.05 19.22 -13.20
C GLN A 469 24.75 20.08 -14.45
N PRO A 470 25.03 19.58 -15.66
CA PRO A 470 24.66 20.25 -16.91
C PRO A 470 23.16 20.58 -16.93
N GLY A 471 22.82 21.84 -17.19
CA GLY A 471 21.42 22.32 -17.20
C GLY A 471 20.91 22.91 -15.87
N ARG A 472 21.64 22.76 -14.75
CA ARG A 472 21.30 23.37 -13.45
C ARG A 472 22.12 24.63 -13.10
N LEU A 473 23.24 24.86 -13.79
CA LEU A 473 24.02 26.11 -13.70
C LEU A 473 23.35 27.24 -14.48
N ALA A 474 22.31 27.86 -13.90
CA ALA A 474 21.99 29.25 -14.23
C ALA A 474 22.89 30.14 -13.37
N LEU A 475 23.89 30.79 -13.98
CA LEU A 475 24.76 31.76 -13.31
C LEU A 475 23.91 32.91 -12.77
N SER A 476 23.68 32.93 -11.45
CA SER A 476 23.25 34.13 -10.74
C SER A 476 24.46 35.06 -10.61
N THR A 477 24.57 36.04 -11.50
CA THR A 477 25.42 37.22 -11.29
C THR A 477 24.63 38.47 -11.60
N GLU A 478 24.29 39.19 -10.52
CA GLU A 478 23.85 40.59 -10.37
C GLU A 478 22.39 40.86 -9.94
N PRO A 479 22.17 41.86 -9.04
CA PRO A 479 20.86 42.20 -8.52
C PRO A 479 20.21 43.29 -9.39
N LYS A 480 19.07 43.01 -10.02
CA LYS A 480 18.20 44.09 -10.52
C LYS A 480 16.72 43.84 -10.26
N TYR A 481 16.14 44.89 -9.69
CA TYR A 481 14.73 45.19 -9.55
C TYR A 481 13.94 45.09 -10.87
N SER A 482 12.74 44.50 -10.78
CA SER A 482 11.51 44.69 -11.58
C SER A 482 11.42 44.19 -13.03
N PRO A 483 10.19 43.98 -13.58
CA PRO A 483 9.10 43.16 -13.06
C PRO A 483 8.49 42.22 -14.14
N VAL A 484 7.96 41.08 -13.69
CA VAL A 484 6.96 40.22 -14.36
C VAL A 484 7.22 39.82 -15.83
N ASP A 485 7.58 38.55 -16.02
CA ASP A 485 6.95 37.75 -17.07
C ASP A 485 6.68 36.33 -16.56
N LYS A 486 5.42 35.91 -16.69
CA LYS A 486 4.92 34.60 -16.26
C LYS A 486 5.27 33.57 -17.32
N ASN A 487 6.34 32.82 -17.09
CA ASN A 487 6.46 31.46 -17.57
C ASN A 487 7.11 30.66 -16.44
N GLU A 488 6.30 29.78 -15.83
CA GLU A 488 6.66 28.91 -14.72
C GLU A 488 7.81 27.98 -15.14
N ALA A 489 9.05 28.41 -14.88
CA ALA A 489 10.10 27.46 -14.60
C ALA A 489 9.74 26.82 -13.25
N ALA A 490 9.28 25.57 -13.27
CA ALA A 490 9.10 24.80 -12.06
C ALA A 490 10.43 24.83 -11.30
N GLU A 491 10.45 25.47 -10.13
CA GLU A 491 11.61 25.43 -9.25
C GLU A 491 11.89 23.97 -8.93
N ASP A 492 13.00 23.46 -9.44
CA ASP A 492 13.53 22.14 -9.09
C ASP A 492 13.51 22.01 -7.56
N PRO A 493 12.98 20.91 -6.98
CA PRO A 493 12.98 20.75 -5.53
C PRO A 493 14.44 20.82 -5.06
N PRO A 494 14.76 21.64 -4.04
CA PRO A 494 16.11 21.73 -3.53
C PRO A 494 16.56 20.32 -3.11
N LEU A 495 17.79 19.92 -3.43
CA LEU A 495 18.36 18.59 -3.13
C LEU A 495 18.01 18.10 -1.71
N ARG A 496 18.02 19.03 -0.74
CA ARG A 496 17.65 18.77 0.66
C ARG A 496 16.21 18.27 0.83
N SER A 497 15.24 18.80 0.09
CA SER A 497 13.85 18.33 0.13
C SER A 497 13.75 16.89 -0.38
N LEU A 498 14.44 16.57 -1.48
CA LEU A 498 14.49 15.21 -2.00
C LEU A 498 15.16 14.23 -1.00
N LEU A 499 16.31 14.62 -0.44
CA LEU A 499 16.99 13.85 0.61
C LEU A 499 16.10 13.64 1.84
N GLN A 500 15.42 14.68 2.32
CA GLN A 500 14.50 14.59 3.46
C GLN A 500 13.32 13.65 3.16
N SER A 501 12.78 13.68 1.94
CA SER A 501 11.73 12.76 1.49
C SER A 501 12.22 11.32 1.50
N LEU A 502 13.40 11.05 0.94
CA LEU A 502 14.03 9.71 0.95
C LEU A 502 14.37 9.22 2.37
N HIS A 503 14.77 10.12 3.25
CA HIS A 503 15.01 9.83 4.66
C HIS A 503 13.71 9.50 5.40
N ALA A 504 12.62 10.23 5.15
CA ALA A 504 11.30 9.95 5.72
C ALA A 504 10.68 8.64 5.25
N LEU A 505 11.16 8.09 4.13
CA LEU A 505 10.85 6.74 3.65
C LEU A 505 11.74 5.66 4.27
N GLY A 506 12.84 6.05 4.92
CA GLY A 506 13.89 5.14 5.38
C GLY A 506 14.71 4.54 4.23
N ALA A 507 14.71 5.17 3.05
CA ALA A 507 15.57 4.78 1.93
C ALA A 507 16.99 5.38 2.04
N VAL A 508 17.14 6.45 2.82
CA VAL A 508 18.42 7.09 3.17
C VAL A 508 18.57 7.12 4.70
N THR A 509 19.67 6.54 5.20
CA THR A 509 19.91 6.23 6.62
C THR A 509 21.23 6.72 7.13
#